data_AF-A0AAV9NHG6-F1
#
_entry.id   AF-A0AAV9NHG6-F1
#
_cell.length_a   1.000
_cell.length_b   1.000
_cell.length_c   1.000
_cell.angle_alpha   90.00
_cell.angle_beta   90.00
_cell.angle_gamma   90.00
#
_symmetry.space_group_name_H-M   'P 1'
#
loop_
_entity.id
_entity.type
_entity.pdbx_description
1 polymer ?
#
loop_
_entity_poly.entity_id
_entity_poly.type
_entity_poly.pdbx_seq_one_letter_code
_entity_poly.pdbx_strand_id
1 'polypeptide(L)'
;MARSIKFNTSDVFTNTVFTGNQLAILHLPNDLKLSQDEKQKIAREFNYSETVFLHGRQPDAPPATYVADIFTTDAEIPFAGHPTIGTASYIFENLEPQRDEVSIILKAGTVKAKFDRKTARAAAAIPHDFHNHTTRLSWNSVVASQPGLSSDHYRDTTVPIASIVKGMTFGLIDLSQKPDLLSNIVIATQPIGRHQDLDAPWHEGLIADLFYTHSPDSGDGIIRVQQRMIGIGIEDAATGSASAALSSYLALQDGKGGHKYTFELEQGVQMGRRSIIGCEVTLASDGKTIDSVVLSGQSKQVMKGELTIPEY
;
A
#
# COMPACT_ATOMS: atom_id res chain seq x y z
N MET A 1 2.48 -38.10 -2.27
CA MET A 1 3.20 -37.68 -1.03
C MET A 1 2.80 -36.23 -0.83
N ALA A 2 2.20 -35.86 0.30
CA ALA A 2 1.72 -34.48 0.49
C ALA A 2 2.83 -33.47 0.15
N ARG A 3 2.54 -32.52 -0.74
CA ARG A 3 3.48 -31.48 -1.15
C ARG A 3 3.58 -30.48 0.01
N SER A 4 4.79 -30.03 0.35
CA SER A 4 5.03 -29.04 1.40
C SER A 4 5.61 -27.76 0.81
N ILE A 5 5.15 -26.61 1.27
CA ILE A 5 5.67 -25.28 0.90
C ILE A 5 6.18 -24.55 2.12
N LYS A 6 7.37 -23.94 2.00
CA LYS A 6 7.87 -23.03 3.02
C LYS A 6 7.13 -21.70 2.96
N PHE A 7 6.65 -21.26 4.11
CA PHE A 7 6.06 -19.94 4.26
C PHE A 7 6.82 -19.12 5.31
N ASN A 8 6.79 -17.81 5.12
CA ASN A 8 7.21 -16.81 6.08
C ASN A 8 6.07 -15.82 6.25
N THR A 9 5.77 -15.43 7.48
CA THR A 9 4.90 -14.28 7.76
C THR A 9 5.75 -13.12 8.20
N SER A 10 5.37 -11.91 7.80
CA SER A 10 6.05 -10.68 8.17
C SER A 10 5.04 -9.60 8.51
N ASP A 11 5.43 -8.70 9.39
CA ASP A 11 4.75 -7.44 9.63
C ASP A 11 5.47 -6.35 8.83
N VAL A 12 4.77 -5.76 7.85
CA VAL A 12 5.31 -4.79 6.91
C VAL A 12 5.02 -3.37 7.37
N PHE A 13 5.89 -2.43 6.99
CA PHE A 13 5.90 -1.03 7.44
C PHE A 13 6.15 -0.88 8.94
N THR A 14 6.84 -1.85 9.54
CA THR A 14 7.26 -1.80 10.94
C THR A 14 8.59 -2.53 11.14
N ASN A 15 9.27 -2.23 12.24
CA ASN A 15 10.40 -3.00 12.75
C ASN A 15 10.07 -3.80 14.02
N THR A 16 8.84 -3.67 14.53
CA THR A 16 8.39 -4.35 15.74
C THR A 16 7.30 -5.36 15.41
N VAL A 17 7.49 -6.56 15.94
CA VAL A 17 6.60 -7.70 15.72
C VAL A 17 5.25 -7.41 16.37
N PHE A 18 4.17 -7.87 15.74
CA PHE A 18 2.79 -7.59 16.10
C PHE A 18 2.44 -6.10 16.00
N THR A 19 3.02 -5.38 15.04
CA THR A 19 2.43 -4.13 14.52
C THR A 19 2.50 -4.19 12.99
N GLY A 20 2.41 -3.08 12.26
CA GLY A 20 2.51 -3.18 10.80
C GLY A 20 1.29 -3.82 10.13
N ASN A 21 1.42 -4.06 8.83
CA ASN A 21 0.45 -4.82 8.05
C ASN A 21 0.96 -6.24 7.78
N GLN A 22 0.14 -7.24 8.10
CA GLN A 22 0.56 -8.65 8.05
C GLN A 22 0.62 -9.15 6.61
N LEU A 23 1.68 -9.91 6.30
CA LEU A 23 1.90 -10.48 4.98
C LEU A 23 2.38 -11.93 5.11
N ALA A 24 1.74 -12.83 4.37
CA ALA A 24 2.24 -14.19 4.17
C ALA A 24 3.00 -14.26 2.84
N ILE A 25 4.18 -14.87 2.85
CA ILE A 25 5.03 -15.09 1.68
C ILE A 25 5.31 -16.59 1.59
N LEU A 26 4.81 -17.23 0.54
CA LEU A 26 5.06 -18.63 0.22
C LEU A 26 6.13 -18.71 -0.87
N HIS A 27 7.24 -19.37 -0.58
CA HIS A 27 8.32 -19.57 -1.55
C HIS A 27 8.09 -20.87 -2.31
N LEU A 28 7.72 -20.76 -3.59
CA LEU A 28 7.45 -21.88 -4.47
C LEU A 28 8.75 -22.33 -5.16
N PRO A 29 9.27 -23.55 -4.88
CA PRO A 29 10.43 -24.06 -5.59
C PRO A 29 10.09 -24.35 -7.07
N ASN A 30 11.10 -24.36 -7.94
CA ASN A 30 10.93 -24.46 -9.40
C ASN A 30 10.20 -25.72 -9.87
N ASP A 31 10.29 -26.80 -9.11
CA ASP A 31 9.65 -28.10 -9.38
C ASP A 31 8.22 -28.19 -8.87
N LEU A 32 7.76 -27.22 -8.07
CA LEU A 32 6.41 -27.17 -7.53
C LEU A 32 5.56 -26.12 -8.25
N LYS A 33 4.47 -26.58 -8.85
CA LYS A 33 3.46 -25.70 -9.47
C LYS A 33 2.16 -25.77 -8.68
N LEU A 34 1.59 -24.60 -8.42
CA LEU A 34 0.23 -24.44 -7.90
C LEU A 34 -0.67 -23.85 -8.97
N SER A 35 -1.86 -24.42 -9.09
CA SER A 35 -2.99 -23.81 -9.79
C SER A 35 -3.43 -22.51 -9.11
N GLN A 36 -4.15 -21.67 -9.85
CA GLN A 36 -4.74 -20.43 -9.31
C GLN A 36 -5.75 -20.73 -8.18
N ASP A 37 -6.53 -21.81 -8.30
CA ASP A 37 -7.47 -22.23 -7.25
C ASP A 37 -6.77 -22.66 -5.95
N GLU A 38 -5.66 -23.39 -6.04
CA GLU A 38 -4.85 -23.74 -4.86
C GLU A 38 -4.29 -22.48 -4.18
N LYS A 39 -3.74 -21.53 -4.95
CA LYS A 39 -3.24 -20.26 -4.41
C LYS A 39 -4.35 -19.48 -3.71
N GLN A 40 -5.53 -19.41 -4.32
CA GLN A 40 -6.68 -18.73 -3.74
C GLN A 40 -7.16 -19.39 -2.43
N LYS A 41 -7.19 -20.71 -2.37
CA LYS A 41 -7.53 -21.47 -1.14
C LYS A 41 -6.51 -21.20 -0.04
N ILE A 42 -5.22 -21.18 -0.37
CA ILE A 42 -4.15 -20.87 0.58
C ILE A 42 -4.26 -19.43 1.11
N ALA A 43 -4.54 -18.46 0.22
CA ALA A 43 -4.73 -17.07 0.63
C ALA A 43 -5.91 -16.92 1.62
N ARG A 44 -7.00 -17.66 1.40
CA ARG A 44 -8.13 -17.75 2.35
C ARG A 44 -7.77 -18.41 3.68
N GLU A 45 -6.93 -19.44 3.66
CA GLU A 45 -6.47 -20.12 4.88
C GLU A 45 -5.62 -19.19 5.77
N PHE A 46 -4.72 -18.39 5.18
CA PHE A 46 -3.97 -17.38 5.94
C PHE A 46 -4.86 -16.24 6.46
N ASN A 47 -5.87 -15.85 5.66
CA ASN A 47 -6.82 -14.78 6.00
C ASN A 47 -6.16 -13.45 6.40
N TYR A 48 -5.03 -13.14 5.76
CA TYR A 48 -4.46 -11.78 5.76
C TYR A 48 -5.04 -10.99 4.58
N SER A 49 -4.84 -9.68 4.58
CA SER A 49 -5.29 -8.83 3.48
C SER A 49 -4.71 -9.30 2.15
N GLU A 50 -3.44 -9.73 2.15
CA GLU A 50 -2.78 -10.33 1.01
C GLU A 50 -1.83 -11.47 1.38
N THR A 51 -1.67 -12.39 0.43
CA THR A 51 -0.69 -13.49 0.43
C THR A 51 0.11 -13.46 -0.86
N VAL A 52 1.43 -13.57 -0.75
CA VAL A 52 2.37 -13.56 -1.87
C VAL A 52 2.86 -14.97 -2.17
N PHE A 53 2.82 -15.35 -3.44
CA PHE A 53 3.48 -16.56 -3.95
C PHE A 53 4.74 -16.13 -4.70
N LEU A 54 5.88 -16.25 -4.04
CA LEU A 54 7.18 -15.94 -4.62
C LEU A 54 7.71 -17.18 -5.35
N HIS A 55 7.82 -17.08 -6.67
CA HIS A 55 8.31 -18.17 -7.51
C HIS A 55 9.82 -18.30 -7.41
N GLY A 56 10.29 -19.53 -7.48
CA GLY A 56 11.71 -19.85 -7.60
C GLY A 56 12.32 -19.20 -8.84
N ARG A 57 13.64 -19.05 -8.78
CA ARG A 57 14.39 -18.32 -9.81
C ARG A 57 14.27 -19.02 -11.16
N GLN A 58 13.79 -18.29 -12.17
CA GLN A 58 13.73 -18.80 -13.53
C GLN A 58 15.14 -18.88 -14.14
N PRO A 59 15.51 -20.00 -14.80
CA PRO A 59 16.86 -20.20 -15.34
C PRO A 59 17.33 -19.09 -16.30
N ASP A 60 16.41 -18.58 -17.12
CA ASP A 60 16.70 -17.59 -18.17
C ASP A 60 16.45 -16.14 -17.74
N ALA A 61 16.03 -15.91 -16.49
CA ALA A 61 15.79 -14.56 -15.99
C ALA A 61 17.11 -13.85 -15.65
N PRO A 62 17.17 -12.50 -15.80
CA PRO A 62 18.30 -11.73 -15.32
C PRO A 62 18.60 -12.00 -13.84
N PRO A 63 19.86 -11.86 -13.40
CA PRO A 63 20.23 -12.08 -12.01
C PRO A 63 19.35 -11.30 -11.03
N ALA A 64 18.96 -11.95 -9.92
CA ALA A 64 18.10 -11.38 -8.88
C ALA A 64 16.76 -10.82 -9.38
N THR A 65 16.18 -11.50 -10.37
CA THR A 65 14.81 -11.27 -10.82
C THR A 65 13.91 -12.38 -10.31
N TYR A 66 12.84 -12.00 -9.62
CA TYR A 66 11.87 -12.92 -9.04
C TYR A 66 10.48 -12.64 -9.62
N VAL A 67 9.67 -13.69 -9.77
CA VAL A 67 8.25 -13.54 -10.13
C VAL A 67 7.43 -13.69 -8.86
N ALA A 68 6.42 -12.85 -8.67
CA ALA A 68 5.53 -12.96 -7.53
C ALA A 68 4.07 -12.73 -7.94
N ASP A 69 3.18 -13.56 -7.41
CA ASP A 69 1.73 -13.37 -7.51
C ASP A 69 1.19 -12.87 -6.17
N ILE A 70 0.21 -11.98 -6.20
CA ILE A 70 -0.39 -11.38 -5.00
C ILE A 70 -1.88 -11.71 -4.99
N PHE A 71 -2.35 -12.32 -3.91
CA PHE A 71 -3.74 -12.72 -3.75
C PHE A 71 -4.34 -12.07 -2.51
N THR A 72 -5.53 -11.50 -2.65
CA THR A 72 -6.42 -11.28 -1.51
C THR A 72 -7.15 -12.58 -1.17
N THR A 73 -8.03 -12.55 -0.16
CA THR A 73 -8.94 -13.67 0.14
C THR A 73 -9.95 -13.96 -0.97
N ASP A 74 -10.13 -13.04 -1.92
CA ASP A 74 -11.17 -13.12 -2.94
C ASP A 74 -10.63 -13.34 -4.36
N ALA A 75 -9.49 -12.73 -4.70
CA ALA A 75 -8.91 -12.79 -6.04
C ALA A 75 -7.40 -12.50 -6.07
N GLU A 76 -6.76 -12.86 -7.18
CA GLU A 76 -5.43 -12.36 -7.55
C GLU A 76 -5.52 -10.88 -7.96
N ILE A 77 -4.64 -10.04 -7.41
CA ILE A 77 -4.54 -8.61 -7.74
C ILE A 77 -3.24 -8.30 -8.47
N PRO A 78 -3.22 -7.31 -9.39
CA PRO A 78 -2.05 -7.09 -10.23
C PRO A 78 -0.87 -6.45 -9.50
N PHE A 79 -1.14 -5.74 -8.40
CA PHE A 79 -0.17 -5.00 -7.59
C PHE A 79 -0.75 -4.66 -6.22
N ALA A 80 0.11 -4.61 -5.20
CA ALA A 80 -0.19 -3.99 -3.91
C ALA A 80 1.09 -3.48 -3.23
N GLY A 81 0.97 -2.39 -2.47
CA GLY A 81 2.11 -1.68 -1.87
C GLY A 81 2.84 -2.50 -0.80
N HIS A 82 2.17 -2.86 0.30
CA HIS A 82 2.81 -3.61 1.38
C HIS A 82 3.30 -5.00 0.95
N PRO A 83 2.59 -5.77 0.07
CA PRO A 83 3.11 -7.04 -0.43
C PRO A 83 4.41 -6.87 -1.20
N THR A 84 4.54 -5.80 -1.98
CA THR A 84 5.78 -5.48 -2.72
C THR A 84 6.94 -5.19 -1.77
N ILE A 85 6.74 -4.33 -0.75
CA ILE A 85 7.78 -3.97 0.22
C ILE A 85 8.16 -5.15 1.12
N GLY A 86 7.19 -5.92 1.58
CA GLY A 86 7.42 -7.13 2.39
C GLY A 86 8.18 -8.20 1.61
N THR A 87 7.80 -8.44 0.35
CA THR A 87 8.48 -9.39 -0.55
C THR A 87 9.90 -8.95 -0.86
N ALA A 88 10.12 -7.66 -1.16
CA ALA A 88 11.47 -7.12 -1.37
C ALA A 88 12.35 -7.33 -0.13
N SER A 89 11.83 -6.98 1.06
CA SER A 89 12.56 -7.17 2.32
C SER A 89 12.91 -8.64 2.55
N TYR A 90 11.95 -9.56 2.32
CA TYR A 90 12.19 -11.00 2.42
C TYR A 90 13.30 -11.47 1.47
N ILE A 91 13.28 -11.04 0.20
CA ILE A 91 14.31 -11.39 -0.78
C ILE A 91 15.69 -10.89 -0.30
N PHE A 92 15.80 -9.62 0.10
CA PHE A 92 17.06 -9.06 0.55
C PHE A 92 17.59 -9.75 1.81
N GLU A 93 16.74 -10.11 2.77
CA GLU A 93 17.18 -10.70 4.02
C GLU A 93 17.51 -12.20 3.91
N ASN A 94 16.78 -12.94 3.05
CA ASN A 94 16.83 -14.41 3.05
C ASN A 94 17.42 -15.02 1.79
N LEU A 95 17.33 -14.35 0.64
CA LEU A 95 17.73 -14.91 -0.66
C LEU A 95 18.94 -14.20 -1.27
N GLU A 96 19.01 -12.87 -1.14
CA GLU A 96 20.03 -12.02 -1.77
C GLU A 96 20.69 -11.04 -0.76
N PRO A 97 21.25 -11.52 0.37
CA PRO A 97 21.77 -10.68 1.46
C PRO A 97 22.96 -9.80 1.11
N GLN A 98 23.57 -10.00 -0.06
CA GLN A 98 24.70 -9.20 -0.55
C GLN A 98 24.32 -8.23 -1.68
N ARG A 99 23.04 -8.16 -2.06
CA ARG A 99 22.57 -7.25 -3.12
C ARG A 99 21.92 -6.01 -2.57
N ASP A 100 22.11 -4.91 -3.27
CA ASP A 100 21.45 -3.63 -2.98
C ASP A 100 20.24 -3.36 -3.89
N GLU A 101 20.09 -4.13 -4.97
CA GLU A 101 18.97 -4.04 -5.92
C GLU A 101 18.50 -5.43 -6.37
N VAL A 102 17.18 -5.59 -6.48
CA VAL A 102 16.50 -6.76 -7.07
C VAL A 102 15.33 -6.32 -7.95
N SER A 103 14.90 -7.18 -8.86
CA SER A 103 13.68 -6.96 -9.66
C SER A 103 12.60 -7.96 -9.28
N ILE A 104 11.37 -7.48 -9.13
CA ILE A 104 10.18 -8.30 -8.84
C ILE A 104 9.21 -8.12 -10.00
N ILE A 105 8.96 -9.18 -10.75
CA ILE A 105 7.97 -9.23 -11.82
C ILE A 105 6.62 -9.53 -11.19
N LEU A 106 5.74 -8.53 -11.23
CA LEU A 106 4.34 -8.63 -10.85
C LEU A 106 3.47 -8.59 -12.11
N LYS A 107 2.18 -8.90 -11.97
CA LYS A 107 1.22 -8.82 -13.09
C LYS A 107 1.03 -7.39 -13.61
N ALA A 108 1.22 -6.36 -12.76
CA ALA A 108 1.28 -4.95 -13.17
C ALA A 108 2.59 -4.54 -13.87
N GLY A 109 3.60 -5.41 -13.92
CA GLY A 109 4.91 -5.13 -14.51
C GLY A 109 6.07 -5.38 -13.55
N THR A 110 7.28 -5.06 -14.01
CA THR A 110 8.51 -5.24 -13.22
C THR A 110 8.75 -4.06 -12.31
N VAL A 111 8.93 -4.34 -11.01
CA VAL A 111 9.27 -3.38 -9.97
C VAL A 111 10.74 -3.56 -9.60
N LYS A 112 11.51 -2.47 -9.63
CA LYS A 112 12.87 -2.46 -9.07
C LYS A 112 12.80 -2.07 -7.60
N ALA A 113 13.38 -2.92 -6.75
CA ALA A 113 13.48 -2.68 -5.33
C ALA A 113 14.94 -2.52 -4.91
N LYS A 114 15.18 -1.62 -3.95
CA LYS A 114 16.46 -1.37 -3.32
C LYS A 114 16.36 -1.59 -1.82
N PHE A 115 17.51 -1.82 -1.17
CA PHE A 115 17.57 -2.01 0.28
C PHE A 115 18.63 -1.13 0.93
N ASP A 116 18.20 -0.31 1.88
CA ASP A 116 19.13 0.37 2.78
C ASP A 116 19.37 -0.49 4.02
N ARG A 117 20.58 -1.04 4.13
CA ARG A 117 21.02 -1.89 5.25
C ARG A 117 21.18 -1.14 6.56
N LYS A 118 21.48 0.16 6.53
CA LYS A 118 21.64 0.97 7.75
C LYS A 118 20.30 1.15 8.45
N THR A 119 19.24 1.33 7.66
CA THR A 119 17.89 1.51 8.19
C THR A 119 17.03 0.25 8.11
N ALA A 120 17.52 -0.84 7.51
CA ALA A 120 16.75 -2.04 7.18
C ALA A 120 15.44 -1.70 6.44
N ARG A 121 15.52 -0.82 5.43
CA ARG A 121 14.36 -0.35 4.67
C ARG A 121 14.44 -0.83 3.23
N ALA A 122 13.41 -1.52 2.77
CA ALA A 122 13.20 -1.74 1.34
C ALA A 122 12.53 -0.51 0.73
N ALA A 123 12.90 -0.17 -0.50
CA ALA A 123 12.29 0.89 -1.29
C ALA A 123 11.99 0.38 -2.70
N ALA A 124 10.80 0.62 -3.21
CA ALA A 124 10.36 0.13 -4.51
C ALA A 124 9.71 1.27 -5.31
N ALA A 125 10.15 1.46 -6.55
CA ALA A 125 9.49 2.36 -7.49
C ALA A 125 8.18 1.72 -7.94
N ILE A 126 7.06 2.35 -7.62
CA ILE A 126 5.74 1.79 -7.93
C ILE A 126 5.24 2.29 -9.28
N PRO A 127 4.59 1.43 -10.08
CA PRO A 127 3.84 1.90 -11.24
C PRO A 127 2.79 2.91 -10.78
N HIS A 128 2.68 4.01 -11.50
CA HIS A 128 1.69 5.06 -11.24
C HIS A 128 1.17 5.62 -12.56
N ASP A 129 -0.10 5.98 -12.54
CA ASP A 129 -0.81 6.76 -13.55
C ASP A 129 -1.71 7.66 -12.71
N PHE A 130 -1.12 8.71 -12.11
CA PHE A 130 -1.83 9.48 -11.11
C PHE A 130 -2.92 10.34 -11.77
N HIS A 131 -4.12 10.27 -11.22
CA HIS A 131 -5.25 11.05 -11.71
C HIS A 131 -5.95 11.77 -10.56
N ASN A 132 -6.01 13.10 -10.66
CA ASN A 132 -6.76 13.94 -9.76
C ASN A 132 -8.14 14.22 -10.37
N HIS A 133 -9.18 13.59 -9.84
CA HIS A 133 -10.50 13.66 -10.46
C HIS A 133 -11.10 15.07 -10.39
N THR A 134 -11.85 15.45 -11.41
CA THR A 134 -12.51 16.76 -11.46
C THR A 134 -13.62 16.88 -10.42
N THR A 135 -14.37 15.80 -10.20
CA THR A 135 -15.38 15.71 -9.14
C THR A 135 -14.71 15.78 -7.76
N ARG A 136 -15.39 16.45 -6.84
CA ARG A 136 -15.04 16.51 -5.42
C ARG A 136 -16.21 16.03 -4.58
N LEU A 137 -15.92 15.29 -3.50
CA LEU A 137 -16.96 14.91 -2.55
C LEU A 137 -17.31 16.13 -1.69
N SER A 138 -18.56 16.20 -1.24
CA SER A 138 -18.99 17.25 -0.32
C SER A 138 -18.65 16.87 1.13
N TRP A 139 -18.32 17.85 1.97
CA TRP A 139 -18.16 17.61 3.42
C TRP A 139 -19.42 17.00 4.05
N ASN A 140 -20.61 17.37 3.56
CA ASN A 140 -21.87 16.79 4.04
C ASN A 140 -21.94 15.28 3.80
N SER A 141 -21.37 14.77 2.70
CA SER A 141 -21.27 13.34 2.43
C SER A 141 -20.33 12.64 3.41
N VAL A 142 -19.25 13.30 3.83
CA VAL A 142 -18.33 12.81 4.88
C VAL A 142 -19.04 12.74 6.23
N VAL A 143 -19.74 13.81 6.63
CA VAL A 143 -20.49 13.84 7.90
C VAL A 143 -21.59 12.78 7.93
N ALA A 144 -22.26 12.54 6.79
CA ALA A 144 -23.28 11.51 6.67
C ALA A 144 -22.73 10.09 6.89
N SER A 145 -21.47 9.82 6.55
CA SER A 145 -20.82 8.52 6.78
C SER A 145 -20.09 8.42 8.13
N GLN A 146 -19.84 9.55 8.79
CA GLN A 146 -19.04 9.64 10.01
C GLN A 146 -19.78 10.38 11.13
N PRO A 147 -20.54 9.67 11.99
CA PRO A 147 -21.37 10.27 13.05
C PRO A 147 -20.60 11.12 14.09
N GLY A 148 -19.29 10.91 14.22
CA GLY A 148 -18.42 11.71 15.10
C GLY A 148 -18.00 13.06 14.52
N LEU A 149 -18.38 13.37 13.27
CA LEU A 149 -18.05 14.63 12.59
C LEU A 149 -19.27 15.56 12.54
N SER A 150 -19.01 16.87 12.50
CA SER A 150 -20.03 17.90 12.37
C SER A 150 -19.84 18.70 11.08
N SER A 151 -20.96 19.15 10.48
CA SER A 151 -20.96 20.02 9.31
C SER A 151 -20.24 21.35 9.56
N ASP A 152 -20.16 21.80 10.82
CA ASP A 152 -19.49 23.05 11.18
C ASP A 152 -17.95 22.95 11.24
N HIS A 153 -17.38 21.74 11.23
CA HIS A 153 -15.93 21.55 11.35
C HIS A 153 -15.15 22.00 10.12
N TYR A 154 -15.73 21.84 8.92
CA TYR A 154 -15.10 22.10 7.62
C TYR A 154 -16.13 22.65 6.63
N ARG A 155 -16.86 23.69 7.05
CA ARG A 155 -17.89 24.32 6.22
C ARG A 155 -17.31 24.74 4.85
N ASP A 156 -18.05 24.48 3.79
CA ASP A 156 -17.69 24.78 2.39
C ASP A 156 -16.40 24.10 1.87
N THR A 157 -15.89 23.10 2.60
CA THR A 157 -14.74 22.30 2.14
C THR A 157 -15.21 21.19 1.21
N THR A 158 -14.45 21.00 0.13
CA THR A 158 -14.64 19.85 -0.77
C THR A 158 -13.49 18.87 -0.57
N VAL A 159 -13.77 17.58 -0.77
CA VAL A 159 -12.80 16.51 -0.58
C VAL A 159 -12.29 16.04 -1.95
N PRO A 160 -10.98 16.11 -2.19
CA PRO A 160 -10.36 15.56 -3.39
C PRO A 160 -10.59 14.06 -3.52
N ILE A 161 -10.72 13.61 -4.77
CA ILE A 161 -10.68 12.20 -5.12
C ILE A 161 -9.45 12.02 -5.99
N ALA A 162 -8.60 11.06 -5.64
CA ALA A 162 -7.36 10.78 -6.37
C ALA A 162 -7.19 9.28 -6.61
N SER A 163 -6.78 8.94 -7.83
CA SER A 163 -6.33 7.60 -8.20
C SER A 163 -4.82 7.60 -8.36
N ILE A 164 -4.13 6.63 -7.76
CA ILE A 164 -2.69 6.43 -8.02
C ILE A 164 -2.46 5.61 -9.30
N VAL A 165 -3.38 4.71 -9.60
CA VAL A 165 -3.49 3.92 -10.83
C VAL A 165 -4.96 3.61 -11.08
N LYS A 166 -5.31 3.22 -12.31
CA LYS A 166 -6.68 2.79 -12.64
C LYS A 166 -7.08 1.63 -11.75
N GLY A 167 -8.28 1.73 -11.17
CA GLY A 167 -8.79 0.71 -10.27
C GLY A 167 -8.45 0.90 -8.79
N MET A 168 -7.75 1.98 -8.41
CA MET A 168 -7.29 2.22 -7.04
C MET A 168 -7.45 3.69 -6.66
N THR A 169 -8.59 4.00 -6.04
CA THR A 169 -9.08 5.36 -5.83
C THR A 169 -9.34 5.68 -4.37
N PHE A 170 -9.03 6.91 -3.96
CA PHE A 170 -9.22 7.38 -2.58
C PHE A 170 -9.89 8.75 -2.52
N GLY A 171 -10.89 8.89 -1.64
CA GLY A 171 -11.29 10.20 -1.13
C GLY A 171 -10.25 10.66 -0.11
N LEU A 172 -9.71 11.88 -0.26
CA LEU A 172 -8.63 12.41 0.59
C LEU A 172 -9.19 13.42 1.59
N ILE A 173 -9.55 12.96 2.79
CA ILE A 173 -10.22 13.77 3.82
C ILE A 173 -9.19 14.37 4.77
N ASP A 174 -8.90 15.66 4.58
CA ASP A 174 -8.00 16.42 5.45
C ASP A 174 -8.69 16.84 6.76
N LEU A 175 -8.18 16.34 7.88
CA LEU A 175 -8.63 16.67 9.23
C LEU A 175 -7.62 17.56 9.98
N SER A 176 -6.67 18.20 9.30
CA SER A 176 -5.57 18.93 9.94
C SER A 176 -6.00 20.15 10.77
N GLN A 177 -7.15 20.76 10.47
CA GLN A 177 -7.71 21.83 11.31
C GLN A 177 -8.21 21.34 12.68
N LYS A 178 -8.53 20.04 12.81
CA LYS A 178 -9.04 19.39 14.02
C LYS A 178 -8.49 17.96 14.12
N PRO A 179 -7.17 17.79 14.36
CA PRO A 179 -6.50 16.49 14.26
C PRO A 179 -7.05 15.44 15.24
N ASP A 180 -7.56 15.88 16.39
CA ASP A 180 -8.21 15.01 17.40
C ASP A 180 -9.43 14.23 16.85
N LEU A 181 -10.00 14.65 15.71
CA LEU A 181 -11.11 13.93 15.09
C LEU A 181 -10.68 12.64 14.42
N LEU A 182 -9.39 12.46 14.08
CA LEU A 182 -8.90 11.27 13.39
C LEU A 182 -9.14 9.99 14.22
N SER A 183 -9.06 10.06 15.55
CA SER A 183 -9.36 8.93 16.43
C SER A 183 -10.85 8.60 16.52
N ASN A 184 -11.73 9.52 16.13
CA ASN A 184 -13.19 9.36 16.22
C ASN A 184 -13.82 8.79 14.95
N ILE A 185 -13.04 8.62 13.89
CA ILE A 185 -13.52 8.04 12.63
C ILE A 185 -13.93 6.58 12.87
N VAL A 186 -15.11 6.22 12.38
CA VAL A 186 -15.68 4.87 12.49
C VAL A 186 -15.48 4.10 11.19
N ILE A 187 -15.42 2.78 11.30
CA ILE A 187 -15.31 1.88 10.15
C ILE A 187 -16.64 1.89 9.39
N ALA A 188 -16.66 2.52 8.23
CA ALA A 188 -17.82 2.56 7.35
C ALA A 188 -17.89 1.31 6.46
N THR A 189 -19.10 0.81 6.21
CA THR A 189 -19.33 -0.37 5.35
C THR A 189 -19.16 -0.08 3.86
N GLN A 190 -19.29 1.19 3.47
CA GLN A 190 -19.17 1.66 2.09
C GLN A 190 -18.33 2.93 2.06
N PRO A 191 -17.53 3.15 0.99
CA PRO A 191 -16.83 4.41 0.80
C PRO A 191 -17.82 5.56 0.54
N ILE A 192 -17.38 6.79 0.78
CA ILE A 192 -18.18 7.99 0.49
C ILE A 192 -18.34 8.20 -1.02
N GLY A 193 -17.26 8.01 -1.77
CA GLY A 193 -17.23 8.14 -3.23
C GLY A 193 -17.82 6.93 -3.96
N ARG A 194 -18.37 7.15 -5.15
CA ARG A 194 -18.90 6.11 -6.04
C ARG A 194 -18.19 6.14 -7.39
N HIS A 195 -18.26 5.04 -8.15
CA HIS A 195 -17.64 4.96 -9.49
C HIS A 195 -18.12 6.05 -10.45
N GLN A 196 -19.38 6.47 -10.34
CA GLN A 196 -19.97 7.58 -11.11
C GLN A 196 -19.35 8.95 -10.81
N ASP A 197 -18.65 9.09 -9.69
CA ASP A 197 -17.98 10.34 -9.31
C ASP A 197 -16.58 10.43 -9.94
N LEU A 198 -16.09 9.37 -10.58
CA LEU A 198 -14.75 9.29 -11.17
C LEU A 198 -14.77 9.75 -12.64
N ASP A 199 -13.81 10.57 -13.06
CA ASP A 199 -13.64 10.92 -14.48
C ASP A 199 -13.45 9.69 -15.40
N ALA A 200 -13.88 9.79 -16.66
CA ALA A 200 -13.53 8.80 -17.68
C ALA A 200 -12.02 8.78 -17.98
N PRO A 201 -11.38 7.60 -18.19
CA PRO A 201 -11.89 6.23 -18.15
C PRO A 201 -11.69 5.50 -16.80
N TRP A 202 -11.77 6.18 -15.66
CA TRP A 202 -11.35 5.67 -14.34
C TRP A 202 -12.47 5.07 -13.48
N HIS A 203 -13.62 4.73 -14.07
CA HIS A 203 -14.84 4.36 -13.34
C HIS A 203 -14.85 2.93 -12.76
N GLU A 204 -13.70 2.33 -12.44
CA GLU A 204 -13.62 0.94 -12.00
C GLU A 204 -12.71 0.74 -10.78
N GLY A 205 -12.79 -0.45 -10.18
CA GLY A 205 -11.93 -0.92 -9.08
C GLY A 205 -12.31 -0.40 -7.69
N LEU A 206 -11.34 -0.40 -6.78
CA LEU A 206 -11.52 -0.05 -5.37
C LEU A 206 -11.70 1.45 -5.19
N ILE A 207 -12.66 1.83 -4.35
CA ILE A 207 -12.78 3.17 -3.78
C ILE A 207 -12.74 3.03 -2.26
N ALA A 208 -11.88 3.80 -1.60
CA ALA A 208 -11.80 3.87 -0.14
C ALA A 208 -11.64 5.33 0.33
N ASP A 209 -11.85 5.57 1.63
CA ASP A 209 -11.74 6.87 2.24
C ASP A 209 -10.44 6.94 3.07
N LEU A 210 -9.59 7.92 2.77
CA LEU A 210 -8.35 8.17 3.49
C LEU A 210 -8.49 9.44 4.32
N PHE A 211 -8.66 9.27 5.63
CA PHE A 211 -8.68 10.36 6.59
C PHE A 211 -7.26 10.65 7.04
N TYR A 212 -6.83 11.90 7.04
CA TYR A 212 -5.46 12.24 7.39
C TYR A 212 -5.32 13.57 8.12
N THR A 213 -4.19 13.75 8.80
CA THR A 213 -3.80 14.99 9.47
C THR A 213 -2.32 15.25 9.26
N HIS A 214 -1.94 16.50 9.03
CA HIS A 214 -0.55 16.91 9.00
C HIS A 214 0.00 16.97 10.43
N SER A 215 1.16 16.34 10.63
CA SER A 215 1.96 16.55 11.84
C SER A 215 2.70 17.89 11.76
N PRO A 216 3.09 18.48 12.90
CA PRO A 216 3.92 19.68 12.92
C PRO A 216 5.20 19.51 12.11
N ASP A 217 5.58 20.54 11.36
CA ASP A 217 6.83 20.55 10.60
C ASP A 217 8.03 20.53 11.56
N SER A 218 8.89 19.54 11.39
CA SER A 218 10.15 19.37 12.14
C SER A 218 11.33 20.12 11.53
N GLY A 219 11.17 20.72 10.34
CA GLY A 219 12.22 21.48 9.64
C GLY A 219 13.30 20.60 8.99
N ASP A 220 13.09 19.29 8.93
CA ASP A 220 14.00 18.32 8.29
C ASP A 220 13.62 18.02 6.82
N GLY A 221 12.59 18.69 6.30
CA GLY A 221 12.09 18.53 4.93
C GLY A 221 11.24 17.28 4.70
N ILE A 222 10.90 16.53 5.77
CA ILE A 222 10.02 15.36 5.69
C ILE A 222 8.60 15.76 6.08
N ILE A 223 7.66 15.56 5.17
CA ILE A 223 6.24 15.83 5.40
C ILE A 223 5.65 14.64 6.17
N ARG A 224 5.24 14.89 7.42
CA ARG A 224 4.68 13.86 8.29
C ARG A 224 3.16 13.92 8.34
N VAL A 225 2.54 12.76 8.17
CA VAL A 225 1.09 12.62 8.12
C VAL A 225 0.66 11.47 9.04
N GLN A 226 -0.39 11.66 9.83
CA GLN A 226 -1.13 10.55 10.43
C GLN A 226 -2.37 10.27 9.59
N GLN A 227 -2.65 9.01 9.29
CA GLN A 227 -3.76 8.64 8.42
C GLN A 227 -4.48 7.37 8.86
N ARG A 228 -5.70 7.20 8.37
CA ARG A 228 -6.52 6.00 8.50
C ARG A 228 -7.19 5.74 7.16
N MET A 229 -6.99 4.54 6.61
CA MET A 229 -7.68 4.10 5.40
C MET A 229 -8.86 3.22 5.81
N ILE A 230 -10.06 3.64 5.43
CA ILE A 230 -11.30 2.94 5.73
C ILE A 230 -12.06 2.73 4.42
N GLY A 231 -12.54 1.52 4.21
CA GLY A 231 -13.35 1.19 3.05
C GLY A 231 -13.87 -0.23 3.17
N ILE A 232 -14.94 -0.53 2.44
CA ILE A 232 -15.51 -1.88 2.31
C ILE A 232 -15.74 -2.62 3.65
N GLY A 233 -16.04 -1.88 4.72
CA GLY A 233 -16.31 -2.45 6.04
C GLY A 233 -15.07 -2.81 6.88
N ILE A 234 -13.88 -2.40 6.45
CA ILE A 234 -12.63 -2.63 7.19
C ILE A 234 -11.82 -1.33 7.35
N GLU A 235 -10.92 -1.34 8.32
CA GLU A 235 -9.78 -0.44 8.37
C GLU A 235 -8.54 -1.26 8.02
N ASP A 236 -7.64 -0.68 7.22
CA ASP A 236 -6.36 -1.31 6.86
C ASP A 236 -5.22 -0.76 7.72
N ALA A 237 -4.31 -1.65 8.15
CA ALA A 237 -3.21 -1.28 9.03
C ALA A 237 -2.16 -0.38 8.34
N ALA A 238 -1.93 -0.61 7.04
CA ALA A 238 -1.00 0.18 6.23
C ALA A 238 -1.31 0.07 4.74
N THR A 239 -1.69 1.18 4.11
CA THR A 239 -2.13 1.18 2.72
C THR A 239 -1.15 1.97 1.85
N GLY A 240 -0.21 1.27 1.22
CA GLY A 240 0.82 1.89 0.39
C GLY A 240 0.25 2.66 -0.82
N SER A 241 -0.82 2.16 -1.45
CA SER A 241 -1.48 2.84 -2.57
C SER A 241 -2.17 4.13 -2.14
N ALA A 242 -2.88 4.13 -1.00
CA ALA A 242 -3.50 5.33 -0.45
C ALA A 242 -2.44 6.38 -0.06
N SER A 243 -1.36 5.92 0.56
CA SER A 243 -0.22 6.77 0.94
C SER A 243 0.45 7.41 -0.27
N ALA A 244 0.63 6.63 -1.34
CA ALA A 244 1.16 7.13 -2.60
C ALA A 244 0.22 8.15 -3.25
N ALA A 245 -1.08 7.87 -3.29
CA ALA A 245 -2.09 8.80 -3.82
C ALA A 245 -2.11 10.13 -3.05
N LEU A 246 -2.10 10.09 -1.72
CA LEU A 246 -2.07 11.28 -0.88
C LEU A 246 -0.77 12.07 -1.07
N SER A 247 0.38 11.41 -1.00
CA SER A 247 1.70 12.05 -1.19
C SER A 247 1.80 12.72 -2.56
N SER A 248 1.28 12.05 -3.59
CA SER A 248 1.23 12.53 -4.97
C SER A 248 0.34 13.78 -5.11
N TYR A 249 -0.86 13.73 -4.52
CA TYR A 249 -1.77 14.86 -4.48
C TYR A 249 -1.16 16.08 -3.78
N LEU A 250 -0.55 15.88 -2.61
CA LEU A 250 0.07 16.94 -1.82
C LEU A 250 1.29 17.55 -2.52
N ALA A 251 2.15 16.73 -3.13
CA ALA A 251 3.28 17.23 -3.92
C ALA A 251 2.81 18.14 -5.06
N LEU A 252 1.78 17.72 -5.79
CA LEU A 252 1.20 18.50 -6.88
C LEU A 252 0.52 19.81 -6.42
N GLN A 253 0.08 19.91 -5.15
CA GLN A 253 -0.42 21.19 -4.62
C GLN A 253 0.70 22.22 -4.46
N ASP A 254 1.93 21.82 -4.10
CA ASP A 254 3.08 22.73 -4.03
C ASP A 254 3.67 23.01 -5.42
N GLY A 255 3.62 22.02 -6.33
CA GLY A 255 3.83 22.21 -7.76
C GLY A 255 5.24 22.65 -8.17
N LYS A 256 6.26 22.39 -7.34
CA LYS A 256 7.65 22.73 -7.66
C LYS A 256 8.24 21.69 -8.62
N GLY A 257 8.40 22.08 -9.88
CA GLY A 257 8.92 21.19 -10.92
C GLY A 257 10.33 20.66 -10.61
N GLY A 258 10.54 19.36 -10.88
CA GLY A 258 11.79 18.65 -10.60
C GLY A 258 12.09 18.44 -9.11
N HIS A 259 11.20 18.88 -8.21
CA HIS A 259 11.38 18.72 -6.77
C HIS A 259 11.03 17.29 -6.33
N LYS A 260 11.82 16.78 -5.38
CA LYS A 260 11.54 15.52 -4.70
C LYS A 260 10.99 15.80 -3.31
N TYR A 261 9.75 15.39 -3.09
CA TYR A 261 9.06 15.45 -1.81
C TYR A 261 9.23 14.13 -1.07
N THR A 262 9.53 14.18 0.23
CA THR A 262 9.66 12.99 1.08
C THR A 262 8.56 13.03 2.14
N PHE A 263 7.79 11.95 2.23
CA PHE A 263 6.69 11.78 3.15
C PHE A 263 6.96 10.60 4.10
N GLU A 264 6.53 10.77 5.34
CA GLU A 264 6.45 9.70 6.33
C GLU A 264 5.01 9.64 6.85
N LEU A 265 4.30 8.56 6.52
CA LEU A 265 2.89 8.41 6.81
C LEU A 265 2.70 7.33 7.89
N GLU A 266 2.10 7.73 9.01
CA GLU A 266 1.76 6.86 10.13
C GLU A 266 0.32 6.37 10.01
N GLN A 267 0.12 5.05 10.03
CA GLN A 267 -1.20 4.42 9.88
C GLN A 267 -1.37 3.28 10.89
N GLY A 268 -2.63 2.87 11.13
CA GLY A 268 -2.95 1.66 11.90
C GLY A 268 -2.82 1.83 13.42
N VAL A 269 -2.66 3.06 13.92
CA VAL A 269 -2.49 3.35 15.35
C VAL A 269 -3.72 2.90 16.15
N GLN A 270 -4.93 3.23 15.68
CA GLN A 270 -6.20 2.87 16.31
C GLN A 270 -6.47 1.36 16.30
N MET A 271 -5.83 0.64 15.39
CA MET A 271 -5.91 -0.83 15.29
C MET A 271 -4.88 -1.55 16.17
N GLY A 272 -4.00 -0.83 16.87
CA GLY A 272 -2.84 -1.44 17.55
C GLY A 272 -1.82 -2.04 16.57
N ARG A 273 -1.84 -1.59 15.31
CA ARG A 273 -1.04 -2.05 14.18
C ARG A 273 -0.24 -0.90 13.58
N ARG A 274 0.37 -0.09 14.45
CA ARG A 274 1.15 1.09 14.06
C ARG A 274 2.16 0.75 12.97
N SER A 275 2.10 1.52 11.89
CA SER A 275 2.86 1.34 10.65
C SER A 275 3.44 2.68 10.21
N ILE A 276 4.66 2.67 9.67
CA ILE A 276 5.36 3.83 9.10
C ILE A 276 5.69 3.57 7.64
N ILE A 277 4.94 4.23 6.76
CA ILE A 277 5.06 4.14 5.31
C ILE A 277 5.88 5.34 4.84
N GLY A 278 7.04 5.08 4.24
CA GLY A 278 7.79 6.13 3.54
C GLY A 278 7.29 6.25 2.11
N CYS A 279 7.12 7.47 1.61
CA CYS A 279 6.80 7.72 0.22
C CYS A 279 7.64 8.89 -0.30
N GLU A 280 8.39 8.68 -1.38
CA GLU A 280 9.03 9.77 -2.12
C GLU A 280 8.27 10.02 -3.42
N VAL A 281 7.98 11.29 -3.71
CA VAL A 281 7.35 11.73 -4.96
C VAL A 281 8.25 12.75 -5.62
N THR A 282 8.70 12.46 -6.84
CA THR A 282 9.40 13.45 -7.67
C THR A 282 8.42 13.99 -8.69
N LEU A 283 8.25 15.31 -8.74
CA LEU A 283 7.50 15.96 -9.82
C LEU A 283 8.38 16.12 -11.06
N ALA A 284 7.77 16.01 -12.23
CA ALA A 284 8.43 16.37 -13.47
C ALA A 284 8.79 17.85 -13.50
N SER A 285 9.64 18.26 -14.44
CA SER A 285 10.11 19.65 -14.56
C SER A 285 8.98 20.70 -14.74
N ASP A 286 7.79 20.28 -15.18
CA ASP A 286 6.62 21.15 -15.32
C ASP A 286 5.91 21.46 -14.00
N GLY A 287 6.20 20.71 -12.93
CA GLY A 287 5.54 20.83 -11.62
C GLY A 287 4.07 20.38 -11.61
N LYS A 288 3.59 19.78 -12.70
CA LYS A 288 2.18 19.42 -12.92
C LYS A 288 1.97 17.92 -13.09
N THR A 289 3.04 17.19 -13.42
CA THR A 289 3.02 15.74 -13.58
C THR A 289 3.99 15.07 -12.63
N ILE A 290 3.74 13.80 -12.34
CA ILE A 290 4.58 13.00 -11.46
C ILE A 290 5.57 12.24 -12.33
N ASP A 291 6.85 12.34 -11.98
CA ASP A 291 7.93 11.62 -12.65
C ASP A 291 8.15 10.24 -12.00
N SER A 292 8.17 10.21 -10.67
CA SER A 292 8.36 8.96 -9.93
C SER A 292 7.69 8.95 -8.57
N VAL A 293 7.25 7.76 -8.17
CA VAL A 293 6.73 7.46 -6.83
C VAL A 293 7.49 6.25 -6.28
N VAL A 294 8.10 6.39 -5.11
CA VAL A 294 8.86 5.33 -4.45
C VAL A 294 8.28 5.09 -3.06
N LEU A 295 7.71 3.91 -2.84
CA LEU A 295 7.31 3.46 -1.51
C LEU A 295 8.51 2.86 -0.78
N SER A 296 8.59 3.06 0.53
CA SER A 296 9.60 2.43 1.36
C SER A 296 9.07 2.04 2.73
N GLY A 297 9.67 1.02 3.33
CA GLY A 297 9.27 0.53 4.63
C GLY A 297 10.25 -0.48 5.20
N GLN A 298 10.20 -0.62 6.53
CA GLN A 298 10.80 -1.77 7.21
C GLN A 298 9.82 -2.95 7.16
N SER A 299 10.35 -4.16 7.28
CA SER A 299 9.55 -5.38 7.42
C SER A 299 10.18 -6.26 8.48
N LYS A 300 9.37 -6.92 9.29
CA LYS A 300 9.86 -7.82 10.34
C LYS A 300 9.23 -9.20 10.21
N GLN A 301 10.06 -10.22 9.99
CA GLN A 301 9.60 -11.60 10.01
C GLN A 301 9.03 -11.98 11.38
N VAL A 302 7.84 -12.59 11.39
CA VAL A 302 7.08 -12.99 12.58
C VAL A 302 7.17 -14.50 12.78
N MET A 303 6.77 -15.30 11.77
CA MET A 303 6.78 -16.76 11.82
C MET A 303 7.35 -17.34 10.52
N LYS A 304 7.86 -18.56 10.60
CA LYS A 304 8.21 -19.37 9.41
C LYS A 304 7.84 -20.83 9.66
N GLY A 305 7.46 -21.54 8.61
CA GLY A 305 7.04 -22.93 8.72
C GLY A 305 6.81 -23.59 7.38
N GLU A 306 6.12 -24.71 7.43
CA GLU A 306 5.75 -25.52 6.27
C GLU A 306 4.23 -25.66 6.19
N LEU A 307 3.68 -25.48 4.99
CA LEU A 307 2.27 -25.64 4.67
C LEU A 307 2.08 -26.92 3.86
N THR A 308 1.23 -27.80 4.37
CA THR A 308 0.85 -29.04 3.67
C THR A 308 -0.19 -28.76 2.60
N ILE A 309 0.04 -29.25 1.38
CA ILE A 309 -0.92 -29.17 0.27
C ILE A 309 -1.53 -30.56 0.04
N PRO A 310 -2.88 -30.67 0.07
CA PRO A 310 -3.55 -31.91 -0.28
C PRO A 310 -3.29 -32.31 -1.74
N GLU A 311 -3.23 -33.62 -1.99
CA GLU A 311 -3.34 -34.19 -3.33
C GLU A 311 -4.84 -34.48 -3.54
N TYR A 312 -5.47 -33.81 -4.52
CA TYR A 312 -6.83 -34.10 -4.97
C TYR A 312 -6.79 -34.88 -6.29
#